data_AF-A0A485BIY7-F1
#
_entry.id   AF-A0A485BIY7-F1
#
_cell.length_a   1.000
_cell.length_b   1.000
_cell.length_c   1.000
_cell.angle_alpha   90.00
_cell.angle_beta   90.00
_cell.angle_gamma   90.00
#
_symmetry.space_group_name_H-M   'P 1'
#
loop_
_entity.id
_entity.type
_entity.pdbx_description
1 polymer ?
#
loop_
_entity_poly.entity_id
_entity_poly.type
_entity_poly.pdbx_seq_one_letter_code
_entity_poly.pdbx_strand_id
1 'polypeptide(L)' 'MPRGKPLEDLALADLQKFSGVIADDVYPILSLQSCLDKRSAKGGVSPKQVAQAIADAKQRLV' A
#
# COMPACT_ATOMS: atom_id res chain seq x y z
N MET A 1 20.71 -10.53 12.07
CA MET A 1 20.90 -9.29 11.30
C MET A 1 19.63 -9.03 10.50
N PRO A 2 18.84 -7.98 10.78
CA PRO A 2 17.80 -7.58 9.83
C PRO A 2 18.52 -7.24 8.52
N ARG A 3 18.11 -7.87 7.41
CA ARG A 3 18.84 -7.81 6.13
C ARG A 3 18.90 -6.41 5.49
N GLY A 4 18.39 -5.36 6.15
CA GLY A 4 18.33 -4.00 5.60
C GLY A 4 17.52 -3.92 4.30
N LYS A 5 16.69 -4.93 4.02
CA LYS A 5 15.91 -5.08 2.80
C LYS A 5 14.43 -4.87 3.10
N PRO A 6 13.69 -4.22 2.19
CA PRO A 6 12.24 -4.16 2.26
C PRO A 6 11.63 -5.56 2.04
N LEU A 7 10.36 -5.74 2.41
CA LEU A 7 9.72 -7.06 2.40
C LEU A 7 9.53 -7.60 0.99
N GLU A 8 9.26 -6.71 0.04
CA GLU A 8 9.12 -7.00 -1.39
C GLU A 8 10.42 -7.49 -2.04
N ASP A 9 11.59 -7.25 -1.42
CA ASP A 9 12.90 -7.74 -1.89
C ASP A 9 13.30 -9.08 -1.27
N LEU A 10 12.48 -9.64 -0.38
CA LEU A 10 12.71 -10.96 0.20
C LEU A 10 12.25 -12.06 -0.76
N ALA A 11 13.02 -13.15 -0.84
CA ALA A 11 12.62 -14.32 -1.60
C ALA A 11 11.36 -14.96 -0.99
N LEU A 12 10.48 -15.52 -1.82
CA LEU A 12 9.24 -16.13 -1.36
C LEU A 12 9.51 -17.24 -0.33
N ALA A 13 10.56 -18.03 -0.55
CA ALA A 13 11.00 -19.07 0.39
C ALA A 13 11.39 -18.51 1.78
N ASP A 14 11.87 -17.27 1.86
CA ASP A 14 12.15 -16.62 3.14
C ASP A 14 10.86 -16.15 3.82
N LEU A 15 9.88 -15.67 3.06
CA LEU A 15 8.56 -15.29 3.58
C LEU A 15 7.77 -16.52 4.05
N GLN A 16 7.83 -17.62 3.31
CA GLN A 16 7.14 -18.88 3.61
C GLN A 16 7.65 -19.56 4.89
N LYS A 17 8.87 -19.26 5.35
CA LYS A 17 9.37 -19.70 6.67
C LYS A 17 8.53 -19.15 7.83
N PHE A 18 7.88 -18.00 7.64
CA PHE A 18 7.00 -17.39 8.64
C PHE A 18 5.57 -17.89 8.51
N SER A 19 5.10 -18.10 7.29
CA SER A 19 3.76 -18.61 7.03
C SER A 19 3.66 -19.27 5.66
N GLY A 20 3.27 -20.54 5.63
CA GLY A 20 3.17 -21.33 4.40
C GLY A 20 2.04 -20.90 3.44
N VAL A 21 1.14 -20.00 3.86
CA VAL A 21 0.08 -19.48 2.98
C VAL A 21 0.53 -18.29 2.12
N ILE A 22 1.74 -17.77 2.33
CA ILE A 22 2.27 -16.67 1.51
C ILE A 22 2.68 -17.21 0.15
N ALA A 23 2.14 -16.61 -0.91
CA ALA A 23 2.44 -16.94 -2.31
C ALA A 23 2.93 -15.71 -3.09
N ASP A 24 3.20 -15.88 -4.38
CA ASP A 24 3.72 -14.83 -5.27
C ASP A 24 2.81 -13.59 -5.39
N ASP A 25 1.52 -13.73 -5.06
CA ASP A 25 0.54 -12.65 -5.03
C ASP A 25 0.81 -11.59 -3.93
N VAL A 26 1.74 -11.86 -3.02
CA VAL A 26 2.15 -10.94 -1.96
C VAL A 26 2.90 -9.72 -2.51
N TYR A 27 3.70 -9.87 -3.58
CA TYR A 27 4.59 -8.81 -4.06
C TYR A 27 3.83 -7.60 -4.62
N PRO A 28 2.77 -7.76 -5.46
CA PRO A 28 1.92 -6.63 -5.85
C PRO A 28 1.29 -5.92 -4.66
N ILE A 29 0.93 -6.66 -3.61
CA ILE A 29 0.28 -6.12 -2.41
C ILE A 29 1.25 -5.26 -1.58
N LEU A 30 2.52 -5.65 -1.49
CA LEU A 30 3.55 -4.94 -0.75
C LEU A 30 4.02 -3.65 -1.43
N SER A 31 3.66 -3.44 -2.70
CA SER A 31 4.01 -2.20 -3.40
C SER A 31 3.49 -0.94 -2.69
N LEU A 32 4.26 0.15 -2.79
CA LEU A 32 3.86 1.45 -2.24
C LEU A 32 2.51 1.93 -2.79
N GLN A 33 2.27 1.68 -4.08
CA GLN A 33 1.02 2.03 -4.74
C GLN A 33 -0.18 1.28 -4.14
N SER A 34 -0.07 -0.03 -3.97
CA SER A 34 -1.09 -0.85 -3.30
C SER A 34 -1.35 -0.36 -1.86
N CYS A 35 -0.31 0.04 -1.14
CA CYS A 35 -0.43 0.59 0.21
C CYS A 35 -1.26 1.89 0.24
N LEU A 36 -1.12 2.75 -0.77
CA LEU A 36 -1.88 3.99 -0.88
C LEU A 36 -3.33 3.70 -1.32
N ASP A 37 -3.52 2.87 -2.34
CA ASP A 37 -4.84 2.60 -2.93
C ASP A 37 -5.79 1.92 -1.95
N LYS A 38 -5.28 1.05 -1.07
CA LYS A 38 -6.09 0.42 -0.02
C LYS A 38 -6.65 1.42 1.00
N ARG A 39 -6.01 2.58 1.17
CA ARG A 39 -6.47 3.64 2.10
C ARG A 39 -7.48 4.56 1.42
N SER A 40 -8.56 3.96 0.90
CA SER A 40 -9.60 4.63 0.10
C SER A 40 -10.90 4.96 0.86
N ALA A 41 -10.96 4.72 2.18
CA ALA A 41 -12.06 5.22 3.01
C ALA A 41 -12.12 6.76 2.98
N LYS A 42 -13.26 7.36 3.35
CA LYS A 42 -13.41 8.82 3.40
C LYS A 42 -12.33 9.44 4.30
N GLY A 43 -11.57 10.40 3.76
CA GLY A 43 -10.43 11.01 4.47
C GLY A 43 -9.15 10.18 4.44
N GLY A 44 -9.13 9.09 3.67
CA GLY A 44 -7.95 8.28 3.43
C GLY A 44 -6.92 8.98 2.53
N VAL A 45 -5.75 8.34 2.39
CA VAL A 45 -4.59 8.88 1.64
C VAL A 45 -4.47 8.31 0.24
N SER A 46 -5.45 7.56 -0.24
CA SER A 46 -5.43 7.12 -1.62
C SER A 46 -5.47 8.32 -2.58
N PRO A 47 -4.83 8.22 -3.76
CA PRO A 47 -4.83 9.31 -4.74
C PRO A 47 -6.24 9.81 -5.07
N LYS A 48 -7.21 8.90 -5.12
CA LYS A 48 -8.63 9.21 -5.32
C LYS A 48 -9.21 10.07 -4.19
N GLN A 49 -8.96 9.70 -2.93
CA GLN A 49 -9.46 10.45 -1.77
C GLN A 49 -8.81 11.83 -1.67
N VAL A 50 -7.51 11.93 -1.93
CA VAL A 50 -6.78 13.20 -1.94
C VAL A 50 -7.31 14.12 -3.06
N ALA A 51 -7.52 13.58 -4.27
CA ALA A 51 -8.08 14.34 -5.38
C ALA A 51 -9.49 14.88 -5.06
N GLN A 52 -10.35 14.04 -4.46
CA GLN A 52 -11.69 14.46 -4.03
C GLN A 52 -11.61 15.55 -2.95
N ALA A 53 -10.76 15.37 -1.92
CA ALA A 53 -10.61 16.35 -0.84
C ALA A 53 -10.12 17.71 -1.36
N ILE A 54 -9.22 17.72 -2.35
CA ILE A 54 -8.78 18.95 -3.01
C ILE A 54 -9.93 19.61 -3.77
N ALA A 55 -10.74 18.84 -4.51
CA ALA A 55 -11.88 19.37 -5.25
C ALA A 55 -12.93 19.98 -4.31
N ASP A 56 -13.28 19.27 -3.24
CA ASP A 56 -14.23 19.74 -2.22
C ASP A 56 -13.72 21.00 -1.52
N ALA A 57 -12.42 21.06 -1.19
CA ALA A 57 -11.81 22.23 -0.58
C ALA A 57 -11.84 23.45 -1.51
N LYS A 58 -11.61 23.25 -2.82
CA LYS A 58 -11.74 24.30 -3.82
C LYS A 58 -13.17 24.83 -3.86
N GLN A 59 -14.18 23.97 -3.94
CA GLN A 59 -15.60 24.37 -3.98
C GLN A 59 -16.06 25.15 -2.74
N ARG A 60 -15.47 24.87 -1.57
CA ARG A 60 -15.81 25.56 -0.31
C ARG A 60 -15.20 26.96 -0.19
N LEU A 61 -14.13 27.25 -0.93
CA LEU A 61 -13.38 28.51 -0.85
C LEU A 61 -13.75 29.52 -1.94
N VAL A 62 -14.61 29.14 -2.88
CA VAL A 62 -15.31 30.03 -3.82
C VAL A 62 -16.68 30.41 -3.25
#